data_AF-A0A6J4HGJ4-F1
#
_entry.id   AF-A0A6J4HGJ4-F1
#
_cell.length_a   1.000
_cell.length_b   1.000
_cell.length_c   1.000
_cell.angle_alpha   90.00
_cell.angle_beta   90.00
_cell.angle_gamma   90.00
#
_symmetry.space_group_name_H-M   'P 1'
#
loop_
_entity.id
_entity.type
_entity.pdbx_description
1 polymer ?
#
loop_
_entity_poly.entity_id
_entity_poly.type
_entity_poly.pdbx_seq_one_letter_code
_entity_poly.pdbx_strand_id
1 'polypeptide(L)'
;MRRREFIAGTAAAAGLAAAGAGGQPAAAWSAGPVAHLLPTVSHERMRVKLSLREPAAGPLFLHLDNRRVPGRRTDTAGEFWSFDAAGLDPARTYTLSLADGAGRPLCDPWPLSTFPTPGERPRSLRVLFFTCAGGHDVSGRYLPMATRARLLDRALSFGPQALVAIGDHVYWDLRTAARVGSLEPAISHAGRFARELPVLGGPNEAVLKRAAGPQIAPLYGARCRSVPVFFLQDDHDYFENDDANERIVAFPPDPFMLAAARATQRLWYPEFLPDPARPAGLGSTRPDGLSESFGTLRYGGLLEALLYDCRRYMTLSGPHAAFLPGETEAWLARRMAEGETAHLLNIPSTPPGWSAGKWGEWYPDVERDARLTTAVQKPYWQPGWRAQHDRLLAAASAMRDRAPVFVSGDLHAIGETRIGGNGGQDLSRHPVVSVLCGPVGTADRGWPSAFRGMVPQTPAGLAVDESLPAIEENGFTLADFTPEDVTLRFFKWRREPAEAIDRLEPFRTTTLPRA
;
A
#
# COMPACT_ATOMS: atom_id res chain seq x y z
N MET A 1 -67.84 12.03 49.74
CA MET A 1 -67.09 11.35 50.81
C MET A 1 -65.60 11.69 50.67
N ARG A 2 -64.93 11.82 51.81
CA ARG A 2 -63.47 11.96 52.07
C ARG A 2 -62.63 10.92 51.27
N ARG A 3 -61.31 10.98 51.02
CA ARG A 3 -60.15 11.87 51.23
C ARG A 3 -58.91 10.98 50.95
N ARG A 4 -57.79 11.54 50.47
CA ARG A 4 -56.36 11.07 50.38
C ARG A 4 -55.86 10.98 48.93
N GLU A 5 -55.02 11.93 48.46
CA GLU A 5 -53.57 12.14 48.72
C GLU A 5 -52.75 10.94 48.16
N PHE A 6 -51.70 11.05 47.34
CA PHE A 6 -50.58 12.01 47.32
C PHE A 6 -49.70 11.83 46.05
N ILE A 7 -49.31 12.94 45.38
CA ILE A 7 -47.99 13.38 44.77
C ILE A 7 -47.09 12.32 44.08
N ALA A 8 -46.37 12.50 42.94
CA ALA A 8 -46.01 13.52 41.92
C ALA A 8 -45.41 12.72 40.73
N GLY A 9 -45.16 13.17 39.50
CA GLY A 9 -45.26 14.46 38.82
C GLY A 9 -44.55 14.30 37.45
N THR A 10 -45.08 15.01 36.44
CA THR A 10 -44.45 15.42 35.16
C THR A 10 -43.88 14.36 34.21
N ALA A 11 -44.48 14.16 33.03
CA ALA A 11 -44.23 14.93 31.79
C ALA A 11 -44.78 14.22 30.54
N ALA A 12 -44.94 15.01 29.47
CA ALA A 12 -45.13 14.63 28.05
C ALA A 12 -46.57 14.40 27.55
N ALA A 13 -47.10 15.39 26.82
CA ALA A 13 -47.52 15.23 25.43
C ALA A 13 -48.16 16.54 24.90
N ALA A 14 -47.45 17.23 24.01
CA ALA A 14 -48.08 18.12 23.03
C ALA A 14 -47.14 18.21 21.82
N GLY A 15 -47.44 17.43 20.79
CA GLY A 15 -46.83 17.59 19.48
C GLY A 15 -47.51 18.71 18.71
N LEU A 16 -46.71 19.48 17.96
CA LEU A 16 -46.87 19.67 16.51
C LEU A 16 -45.75 20.56 15.96
N ALA A 17 -45.33 20.22 14.75
CA ALA A 17 -44.54 21.03 13.79
C ALA A 17 -43.03 21.19 14.02
N ALA A 18 -42.27 20.25 13.48
CA ALA A 18 -41.12 20.60 12.65
C ALA A 18 -41.12 19.67 11.43
N ALA A 19 -41.68 20.17 10.32
CA ALA A 19 -41.37 19.63 9.01
C ALA A 19 -39.85 19.72 8.85
N GLY A 20 -39.21 18.56 8.76
CA GLY A 20 -37.77 18.47 8.54
C GLY A 20 -37.43 19.27 7.30
N ALA A 21 -36.68 20.36 7.49
CA ALA A 21 -35.95 20.97 6.40
C ALA A 21 -35.15 19.84 5.76
N GLY A 22 -35.51 19.48 4.53
CA GLY A 22 -34.68 18.63 3.68
C GLY A 22 -33.35 19.33 3.57
N GLY A 23 -32.38 18.89 4.39
CA GLY A 23 -31.01 19.32 4.26
C GLY A 23 -30.61 18.99 2.83
N GLN A 24 -30.27 20.02 2.05
CA GLN A 24 -29.60 19.80 0.78
C GLN A 24 -28.46 18.81 1.05
N PRO A 25 -28.33 17.73 0.27
CA PRO A 25 -27.15 16.88 0.39
C PRO A 25 -25.94 17.81 0.33
N ALA A 26 -25.04 17.68 1.31
CA ALA A 26 -23.83 18.49 1.34
C ALA A 26 -23.19 18.43 -0.05
N ALA A 27 -22.91 19.60 -0.63
CA ALA A 27 -22.33 19.66 -1.97
C ALA A 27 -21.10 18.76 -2.03
N ALA A 28 -21.02 17.93 -3.08
CA ALA A 28 -19.86 17.07 -3.27
C ALA A 28 -18.60 17.95 -3.40
N TRP A 29 -17.53 17.58 -2.69
CA TRP A 29 -16.25 18.27 -2.72
C TRP A 29 -15.76 18.45 -4.17
N SER A 30 -15.47 19.70 -4.56
CA SER A 30 -15.01 20.04 -5.90
C SER A 30 -13.50 19.89 -6.03
N ALA A 31 -13.08 18.99 -6.93
CA ALA A 31 -11.68 18.80 -7.27
C ALA A 31 -11.08 19.93 -8.13
N GLY A 32 -11.93 20.74 -8.77
CA GLY A 32 -11.49 21.72 -9.77
C GLY A 32 -10.52 21.10 -10.79
N PRO A 33 -9.41 21.79 -11.15
CA PRO A 33 -8.36 21.24 -12.02
C PRO A 33 -7.51 20.09 -11.43
N VAL A 34 -7.66 19.72 -10.15
CA VAL A 34 -6.85 18.66 -9.54
C VAL A 34 -7.24 17.30 -10.13
N ALA A 35 -6.26 16.61 -10.73
CA ALA A 35 -6.43 15.28 -11.31
C ALA A 35 -6.20 14.18 -10.28
N HIS A 36 -5.21 14.36 -9.40
CA HIS A 36 -4.94 13.46 -8.28
C HIS A 36 -4.34 14.23 -7.10
N LEU A 37 -4.58 13.77 -5.86
CA LEU A 37 -4.06 14.34 -4.62
C LEU A 37 -3.86 13.24 -3.57
N LEU A 38 -2.61 13.03 -3.16
CA LEU A 38 -2.22 12.03 -2.17
C LEU A 38 -1.36 12.65 -1.06
N PRO A 39 -1.82 12.58 0.20
CA PRO A 39 -1.05 13.01 1.36
C PRO A 39 -0.34 11.85 2.06
N THR A 40 0.84 12.09 2.64
CA THR A 40 1.40 11.25 3.70
C THR A 40 1.73 12.12 4.91
N VAL A 41 1.67 11.56 6.11
CA VAL A 41 1.81 12.32 7.36
C VAL A 41 2.65 11.55 8.38
N SER A 42 3.34 12.31 9.21
CA SER A 42 3.87 11.87 10.50
C SER A 42 3.17 12.66 11.61
N HIS A 43 3.70 12.59 12.82
CA HIS A 43 3.20 13.40 13.92
C HIS A 43 3.52 14.89 13.78
N GLU A 44 4.47 15.29 12.92
CA GLU A 44 4.91 16.69 12.82
C GLU A 44 5.12 17.15 11.37
N ARG A 45 4.82 16.31 10.38
CA ARG A 45 5.07 16.61 8.98
C ARG A 45 3.96 16.09 8.09
N MET A 46 3.60 16.88 7.09
CA MET A 46 2.70 16.49 6.01
C MET A 46 3.41 16.70 4.69
N ARG A 47 3.32 15.71 3.80
CA ARG A 47 3.73 15.83 2.41
C ARG A 47 2.56 15.53 1.52
N VAL A 48 2.24 16.45 0.62
CA VAL A 48 1.13 16.33 -0.33
C VAL A 48 1.71 16.30 -1.73
N LYS A 49 1.38 15.28 -2.51
CA LYS A 49 1.64 15.24 -3.95
C LYS A 49 0.34 15.35 -4.72
N LEU A 50 0.38 16.08 -5.82
CA LEU A 50 -0.78 16.23 -6.69
C LEU A 50 -0.37 16.37 -8.15
N SER A 51 -1.36 16.14 -9.01
CA SER A 51 -1.30 16.52 -10.42
C SER A 51 -2.51 17.34 -10.82
N LEU A 52 -2.34 18.14 -11.86
CA LEU A 52 -3.39 18.93 -12.48
C LEU A 52 -3.77 18.33 -13.83
N ARG A 53 -5.01 18.59 -14.27
CA ARG A 53 -5.48 18.22 -15.61
C ARG A 53 -4.81 19.04 -16.71
N GLU A 54 -4.38 20.25 -16.38
CA GLU A 54 -3.61 21.14 -17.24
C GLU A 54 -2.43 21.75 -16.47
N PRO A 55 -1.32 22.09 -17.14
CA PRO A 55 -0.17 22.73 -16.50
C PRO A 55 -0.52 24.01 -15.73
N ALA A 56 0.07 24.19 -14.55
CA ALA A 56 -0.03 25.45 -13.83
C ALA A 56 0.79 26.55 -14.53
N ALA A 57 0.17 27.71 -14.76
CA ALA A 57 0.84 28.88 -15.36
C ALA A 57 1.88 29.54 -14.44
N GLY A 58 1.87 29.21 -13.14
CA GLY A 58 2.72 29.84 -12.14
C GLY A 58 2.89 28.96 -10.89
N PRO A 59 3.52 29.49 -9.83
CA PRO A 59 3.72 28.76 -8.59
C PRO A 59 2.39 28.42 -7.91
N LEU A 60 2.36 27.28 -7.24
CA LEU A 60 1.24 26.83 -6.41
C LEU A 60 1.59 26.92 -4.93
N PHE A 61 0.56 27.07 -4.10
CA PHE A 61 0.71 27.15 -2.64
C PHE A 61 -0.32 26.25 -1.96
N LEU A 62 0.16 25.45 -1.02
CA LEU A 62 -0.68 24.74 -0.06
C LEU A 62 -0.80 25.60 1.20
N HIS A 63 -2.02 25.83 1.65
CA HIS A 63 -2.30 26.49 2.92
C HIS A 63 -2.70 25.43 3.94
N LEU A 64 -2.12 25.49 5.14
CA LEU A 64 -2.51 24.71 6.32
C LEU A 64 -2.95 25.72 7.37
N ASP A 65 -4.26 25.95 7.45
CA ASP A 65 -4.85 27.10 8.13
C ASP A 65 -4.19 28.42 7.68
N ASN A 66 -3.43 29.08 8.55
CA ASN A 66 -2.72 30.33 8.26
C ASN A 66 -1.31 30.14 7.70
N ARG A 67 -0.79 28.91 7.67
CA ARG A 67 0.56 28.62 7.18
C ARG A 67 0.55 28.40 5.68
N ARG A 68 1.40 29.12 4.96
CA ARG A 68 1.60 28.98 3.50
C ARG A 68 2.84 28.14 3.20
N VAL A 69 2.69 27.14 2.34
CA VAL A 69 3.75 26.21 1.93
C VAL A 69 3.92 26.29 0.41
N PRO A 70 5.10 26.67 -0.10
CA PRO A 70 5.34 26.74 -1.54
C PRO A 70 5.37 25.34 -2.16
N GLY A 71 4.73 25.19 -3.31
CA GLY A 71 4.80 23.98 -4.11
C GLY A 71 6.11 23.87 -4.87
N ARG A 72 6.63 22.66 -4.98
CA ARG A 72 7.74 22.31 -5.86
C ARG A 72 7.19 21.56 -7.06
N ARG A 73 7.43 22.10 -8.26
CA ARG A 73 7.17 21.39 -9.52
C ARG A 73 8.05 20.14 -9.61
N THR A 74 7.48 19.01 -10.00
CA THR A 74 8.17 17.70 -10.03
C THR A 74 8.34 17.13 -11.43
N ASP A 75 7.64 17.67 -12.43
CA ASP A 75 7.76 17.39 -13.86
C ASP A 75 8.29 18.60 -14.65
N THR A 76 8.42 18.46 -15.98
CA THR A 76 8.83 19.55 -16.86
C THR A 76 7.71 20.50 -17.24
N ALA A 77 6.49 19.98 -17.44
CA ALA A 77 5.37 20.74 -17.97
C ALA A 77 4.71 21.64 -16.92
N GLY A 78 4.78 21.32 -15.63
CA GLY A 78 4.05 22.05 -14.58
C GLY A 78 2.74 21.42 -14.20
N GLU A 79 2.54 20.15 -14.54
CA GLU A 79 1.35 19.38 -14.18
C GLU A 79 1.47 18.77 -12.79
N PHE A 80 2.69 18.50 -12.30
CA PHE A 80 2.90 17.75 -11.07
C PHE A 80 3.62 18.56 -10.00
N TRP A 81 3.09 18.52 -8.78
CA TRP A 81 3.55 19.35 -7.67
C TRP A 81 3.64 18.56 -6.38
N SER A 82 4.65 18.88 -5.57
CA SER A 82 4.80 18.38 -4.21
C SER A 82 4.90 19.53 -3.21
N PHE A 83 4.26 19.37 -2.06
CA PHE A 83 4.28 20.31 -0.95
C PHE A 83 4.79 19.59 0.29
N ASP A 84 5.55 20.28 1.12
CA ASP A 84 6.22 19.67 2.27
C ASP A 84 6.17 20.63 3.47
N ALA A 85 5.39 20.25 4.48
CA ALA A 85 5.10 21.04 5.65
C ALA A 85 5.61 20.32 6.89
N ALA A 86 6.75 20.74 7.45
CA ALA A 86 7.35 20.18 8.66
C ALA A 86 7.15 21.08 9.89
N GLY A 87 7.33 20.57 11.10
CA GLY A 87 7.12 21.33 12.33
C GLY A 87 5.65 21.67 12.53
N LEU A 88 4.78 20.70 12.29
CA LEU A 88 3.35 20.75 12.59
C LEU A 88 3.11 20.21 14.00
N ASP A 89 2.00 20.61 14.59
CA ASP A 89 1.55 20.09 15.88
C ASP A 89 1.05 18.66 15.71
N PRO A 90 1.36 17.75 16.64
CA PRO A 90 0.87 16.37 16.63
C PRO A 90 -0.60 16.27 16.98
N ALA A 91 -1.21 15.17 16.53
CA ALA A 91 -2.63 14.85 16.75
C ALA A 91 -3.59 16.00 16.42
N ARG A 92 -3.23 16.82 15.42
CA ARG A 92 -3.97 18.03 15.06
C ARG A 92 -4.56 17.93 13.65
N THR A 93 -5.83 18.26 13.54
CA THR A 93 -6.48 18.47 12.24
C THR A 93 -6.22 19.89 11.73
N TYR A 94 -5.73 19.98 10.50
CA TYR A 94 -5.53 21.20 9.74
C TYR A 94 -6.58 21.31 8.64
N THR A 95 -7.02 22.52 8.33
CA THR A 95 -7.78 22.79 7.11
C THR A 95 -6.81 23.12 5.99
N LEU A 96 -6.79 22.28 4.96
CA LEU A 96 -5.93 22.43 3.80
C LEU A 96 -6.69 23.14 2.67
N SER A 97 -6.02 24.04 1.96
CA SER A 97 -6.51 24.58 0.68
C SER A 97 -5.36 24.78 -0.30
N LEU A 98 -5.67 24.69 -1.59
CA LEU A 98 -4.70 24.81 -2.67
C LEU A 98 -5.01 26.06 -3.49
N ALA A 99 -4.00 26.90 -3.73
CA ALA A 99 -4.17 28.14 -4.49
C ALA A 99 -3.03 28.38 -5.49
N ASP A 100 -3.33 29.12 -6.55
CA ASP A 100 -2.32 29.63 -7.48
C ASP A 100 -1.59 30.87 -6.94
N GLY A 101 -0.65 31.41 -7.73
CA GLY A 101 0.11 32.61 -7.36
C GLY A 101 -0.72 33.88 -7.16
N ALA A 102 -1.96 33.93 -7.66
CA ALA A 102 -2.89 35.04 -7.45
C ALA A 102 -3.82 34.80 -6.24
N GLY A 103 -3.68 33.66 -5.54
CA GLY A 103 -4.51 33.29 -4.40
C GLY A 103 -5.87 32.70 -4.80
N ARG A 104 -6.07 32.34 -6.08
CA ARG A 104 -7.32 31.73 -6.53
C ARG A 104 -7.34 30.25 -6.13
N PRO A 105 -8.43 29.75 -5.51
CA PRO A 105 -8.51 28.35 -5.11
C PRO A 105 -8.54 27.43 -6.32
N LEU A 106 -7.85 26.29 -6.21
CA LEU A 106 -7.81 25.24 -7.24
C LEU A 106 -8.76 24.07 -6.94
N CYS A 107 -9.24 23.95 -5.72
CA CYS A 107 -10.22 22.96 -5.28
C CYS A 107 -10.86 23.42 -3.97
N ASP A 108 -11.89 22.72 -3.53
CA ASP A 108 -12.49 22.96 -2.22
C ASP A 108 -11.48 22.60 -1.10
N PRO A 109 -11.52 23.29 0.05
CA PRO A 109 -10.68 22.94 1.18
C PRO A 109 -11.04 21.55 1.75
N TRP A 110 -10.09 20.92 2.44
CA TRP A 110 -10.29 19.61 3.06
C TRP A 110 -9.52 19.46 4.37
N PRO A 111 -9.98 18.63 5.32
CA PRO A 111 -9.25 18.38 6.55
C PRO A 111 -8.14 17.32 6.34
N LEU A 112 -7.03 17.46 7.04
CA LEU A 112 -6.02 16.40 7.19
C LEU A 112 -5.41 16.47 8.59
N SER A 113 -5.17 15.33 9.22
CA SER A 113 -4.63 15.28 10.58
C SER A 113 -3.20 14.75 10.60
N THR A 114 -2.34 15.37 11.41
CA THR A 114 -1.07 14.75 11.83
C THR A 114 -1.33 13.57 12.76
N PHE A 115 -0.36 12.67 12.86
CA PHE A 115 -0.43 11.55 13.80
C PHE A 115 -0.08 11.96 15.24
N PRO A 116 -0.43 11.13 16.24
CA PRO A 116 0.04 11.29 17.61
C PRO A 116 1.57 11.14 17.71
N THR A 117 2.19 11.87 18.63
CA THR A 117 3.62 11.74 18.94
C THR A 117 3.95 10.33 19.41
N PRO A 118 5.19 9.83 19.18
CA PRO A 118 5.59 8.48 19.62
C PRO A 118 5.34 8.16 21.10
N GLY A 119 5.27 9.16 21.98
CA GLY A 119 4.99 9.01 23.41
C GLY A 119 3.50 8.96 23.79
N GLU A 120 2.60 9.41 22.92
CA GLU A 120 1.16 9.32 23.16
C GLU A 120 0.66 7.89 23.02
N ARG A 121 -0.42 7.53 23.71
CA ARG A 121 -1.00 6.18 23.70
C ARG A 121 -2.43 6.20 23.16
N PRO A 122 -2.62 6.27 21.83
CA PRO A 122 -3.95 6.24 21.22
C PRO A 122 -4.69 4.96 21.57
N ARG A 123 -6.02 5.06 21.69
CA ARG A 123 -6.89 3.91 22.00
C ARG A 123 -7.30 3.09 20.79
N SER A 124 -7.21 3.67 19.60
CA SER A 124 -7.67 3.01 18.39
C SER A 124 -6.98 3.54 17.14
N LEU A 125 -6.78 2.66 16.16
CA LEU A 125 -6.38 3.00 14.79
C LEU A 125 -7.00 1.98 13.83
N ARG A 126 -7.46 2.42 12.66
CA ARG A 126 -7.86 1.58 11.53
C ARG A 126 -6.96 1.85 10.35
N VAL A 127 -6.33 0.80 9.85
CA VAL A 127 -5.49 0.86 8.65
C VAL A 127 -6.10 0.01 7.55
N LEU A 128 -6.14 0.56 6.33
CA LEU A 128 -6.52 -0.15 5.12
C LEU A 128 -5.28 -0.71 4.42
N PHE A 129 -5.31 -1.98 4.05
CA PHE A 129 -4.28 -2.66 3.26
C PHE A 129 -4.85 -3.22 1.96
N PHE A 130 -4.14 -3.04 0.85
CA PHE A 130 -4.41 -3.71 -0.42
C PHE A 130 -3.15 -3.77 -1.30
N THR A 131 -3.20 -4.56 -2.36
CA THR A 131 -2.12 -4.71 -3.36
C THR A 131 -2.68 -4.70 -4.80
N CYS A 132 -1.80 -4.81 -5.81
CA CYS A 132 -2.15 -5.10 -7.21
C CYS A 132 -3.26 -4.21 -7.76
N ALA A 133 -3.17 -2.90 -7.51
CA ALA A 133 -4.21 -1.95 -7.89
C ALA A 133 -4.06 -1.41 -9.32
N GLY A 134 -2.87 -1.58 -9.89
CA GLY A 134 -2.54 -1.15 -11.24
C GLY A 134 -3.33 -1.88 -12.33
N GLY A 135 -2.95 -1.58 -13.57
CA GLY A 135 -3.53 -2.18 -14.77
C GLY A 135 -4.05 -1.11 -15.71
N HIS A 136 -3.57 -1.10 -16.95
CA HIS A 136 -4.02 -0.12 -17.92
C HIS A 136 -5.19 -0.64 -18.77
N ASP A 137 -6.29 0.12 -18.85
CA ASP A 137 -7.51 -0.29 -19.56
C ASP A 137 -7.26 -0.54 -21.06
N VAL A 138 -6.36 0.20 -21.70
CA VAL A 138 -5.88 -0.06 -23.08
C VAL A 138 -5.49 -1.52 -23.37
N SER A 139 -5.03 -2.26 -22.35
CA SER A 139 -4.66 -3.67 -22.51
C SER A 139 -5.86 -4.61 -22.55
N GLY A 140 -6.99 -4.22 -21.95
CA GLY A 140 -8.16 -5.07 -21.74
C GLY A 140 -7.90 -6.29 -20.84
N ARG A 141 -6.79 -6.32 -20.08
CA ARG A 141 -6.36 -7.48 -19.29
C ARG A 141 -6.61 -7.38 -17.78
N TYR A 142 -6.97 -6.19 -17.31
CA TYR A 142 -7.14 -5.88 -15.88
C TYR A 142 -8.58 -5.54 -15.57
N LEU A 143 -8.90 -5.48 -14.28
CA LEU A 143 -10.23 -5.07 -13.85
C LEU A 143 -10.49 -3.63 -14.35
N PRO A 144 -11.70 -3.27 -14.82
CA PRO A 144 -11.96 -1.90 -15.29
C PRO A 144 -11.66 -0.86 -14.21
N MET A 145 -11.10 0.30 -14.59
CA MET A 145 -10.76 1.37 -13.65
C MET A 145 -11.94 1.80 -12.77
N ALA A 146 -13.15 1.88 -13.33
CA ALA A 146 -14.35 2.23 -12.57
C ALA A 146 -14.65 1.23 -11.43
N THR A 147 -14.43 -0.07 -11.66
CA THR A 147 -14.65 -1.12 -10.67
C THR A 147 -13.59 -1.07 -9.57
N ARG A 148 -12.32 -0.86 -9.94
CA ARG A 148 -11.22 -0.66 -8.99
C ARG A 148 -11.44 0.55 -8.08
N ALA A 149 -11.86 1.66 -8.68
CA ALA A 149 -12.23 2.87 -7.95
C ALA A 149 -13.38 2.61 -6.97
N ARG A 150 -14.39 1.84 -7.36
CA ARG A 150 -15.52 1.47 -6.50
C ARG A 150 -15.07 0.60 -5.31
N LEU A 151 -14.14 -0.33 -5.52
CA LEU A 151 -13.53 -1.12 -4.42
C LEU A 151 -12.81 -0.21 -3.43
N LEU A 152 -12.03 0.76 -3.93
CA LEU A 152 -11.34 1.73 -3.07
C LEU A 152 -12.34 2.65 -2.34
N ASP A 153 -13.38 3.13 -3.02
CA ASP A 153 -14.45 3.93 -2.41
C ASP A 153 -15.16 3.14 -1.31
N ARG A 154 -15.43 1.84 -1.53
CA ARG A 154 -15.98 0.97 -0.49
C ARG A 154 -15.01 0.82 0.68
N ALA A 155 -13.73 0.58 0.43
CA ALA A 155 -12.73 0.45 1.48
C ALA A 155 -12.62 1.72 2.33
N LEU A 156 -12.62 2.90 1.69
CA LEU A 156 -12.58 4.20 2.34
C LEU A 156 -13.88 4.53 3.10
N SER A 157 -15.03 3.98 2.69
CA SER A 157 -16.30 4.16 3.39
C SER A 157 -16.28 3.63 4.83
N PHE A 158 -15.34 2.74 5.16
CA PHE A 158 -15.11 2.27 6.54
C PHE A 158 -14.26 3.22 7.38
N GLY A 159 -13.90 4.40 6.88
CA GLY A 159 -13.19 5.44 7.63
C GLY A 159 -11.82 5.03 8.19
N PRO A 160 -10.90 4.44 7.39
CA PRO A 160 -9.54 4.22 7.85
C PRO A 160 -8.82 5.55 8.12
N GLN A 161 -8.00 5.61 9.17
CA GLN A 161 -7.15 6.78 9.43
C GLN A 161 -5.81 6.72 8.67
N ALA A 162 -5.47 5.57 8.08
CA ALA A 162 -4.33 5.43 7.18
C ALA A 162 -4.56 4.33 6.15
N LEU A 163 -3.90 4.42 5.01
CA LEU A 163 -3.95 3.46 3.92
C LEU A 163 -2.52 3.05 3.54
N VAL A 164 -2.29 1.76 3.40
CA VAL A 164 -1.06 1.17 2.91
C VAL A 164 -1.34 0.40 1.63
N ALA A 165 -0.77 0.86 0.52
CA ALA A 165 -0.85 0.21 -0.78
C ALA A 165 0.47 -0.56 -1.01
N ILE A 166 0.38 -1.88 -1.13
CA ILE A 166 1.53 -2.78 -1.12
C ILE A 166 1.83 -3.25 -2.55
N GLY A 167 2.64 -2.51 -3.30
CA GLY A 167 3.14 -2.97 -4.60
C GLY A 167 2.14 -2.91 -5.74
N ASP A 168 2.67 -3.09 -6.95
CA ASP A 168 1.93 -3.31 -8.18
C ASP A 168 0.90 -2.22 -8.49
N HIS A 169 1.33 -0.98 -8.37
CA HIS A 169 0.50 0.18 -8.67
C HIS A 169 0.45 0.46 -10.18
N VAL A 170 1.43 -0.06 -10.93
CA VAL A 170 1.53 0.04 -12.39
C VAL A 170 1.77 -1.34 -12.95
N TYR A 171 1.01 -1.76 -13.96
CA TYR A 171 1.36 -2.92 -14.79
C TYR A 171 1.64 -2.46 -16.22
N TRP A 172 2.93 -2.32 -16.55
CA TRP A 172 3.38 -1.84 -17.85
C TRP A 172 4.68 -2.50 -18.29
N ASP A 173 4.80 -3.81 -18.06
CA ASP A 173 6.00 -4.60 -18.34
C ASP A 173 6.52 -4.39 -19.75
N LEU A 174 7.84 -4.22 -19.88
CA LEU A 174 8.46 -3.88 -21.17
C LEU A 174 9.11 -5.09 -21.85
N ARG A 175 9.77 -5.98 -21.09
CA ARG A 175 10.59 -7.08 -21.64
C ARG A 175 10.12 -8.46 -21.21
N THR A 176 9.56 -8.58 -20.01
CA THR A 176 9.14 -9.83 -19.36
C THR A 176 7.86 -10.43 -19.97
N ALA A 177 7.46 -11.64 -19.57
CA ALA A 177 6.52 -12.47 -20.34
C ALA A 177 5.17 -11.79 -20.66
N ALA A 178 4.63 -10.96 -19.76
CA ALA A 178 3.40 -10.21 -20.01
C ALA A 178 3.58 -9.09 -21.06
N ARG A 179 4.74 -8.39 -20.99
CA ARG A 179 5.22 -7.33 -21.90
C ARG A 179 4.14 -6.35 -22.35
N VAL A 180 3.23 -5.98 -21.44
CA VAL A 180 2.03 -5.20 -21.76
C VAL A 180 2.39 -3.87 -22.39
N GLY A 181 3.44 -3.19 -21.89
CA GLY A 181 3.92 -1.92 -22.41
C GLY A 181 4.55 -1.99 -23.81
N SER A 182 4.82 -3.21 -24.30
CA SER A 182 5.42 -3.47 -25.62
C SER A 182 4.42 -4.04 -26.64
N LEU A 183 3.14 -4.13 -26.29
CA LEU A 183 2.08 -4.51 -27.23
C LEU A 183 1.69 -3.33 -28.13
N GLU A 184 1.25 -3.60 -29.36
CA GLU A 184 0.92 -2.56 -30.33
C GLU A 184 -0.11 -1.52 -29.83
N PRO A 185 -1.21 -1.89 -29.13
CA PRO A 185 -2.13 -0.91 -28.56
C PRO A 185 -1.47 -0.02 -27.49
N ALA A 186 -0.58 -0.59 -26.68
CA ALA A 186 0.15 0.15 -25.64
C ALA A 186 1.15 1.13 -26.24
N ILE A 187 1.88 0.71 -27.29
CA ILE A 187 2.82 1.57 -28.03
C ILE A 187 2.08 2.67 -28.77
N SER A 188 0.96 2.35 -29.43
CA SER A 188 0.11 3.34 -30.09
C SER A 188 -0.43 4.38 -29.11
N HIS A 189 -0.74 3.96 -27.87
CA HIS A 189 -1.25 4.85 -26.83
C HIS A 189 -0.15 5.70 -26.18
N ALA A 190 0.90 5.06 -25.64
CA ALA A 190 1.88 5.73 -24.80
C ALA A 190 3.16 6.13 -25.56
N GLY A 191 3.47 5.47 -26.67
CA GLY A 191 4.78 5.50 -27.32
C GLY A 191 5.74 4.44 -26.75
N ARG A 192 6.98 4.44 -27.23
CA ARG A 192 8.06 3.55 -26.74
C ARG A 192 9.01 4.34 -25.86
N PHE A 193 9.45 3.73 -24.77
CA PHE A 193 10.58 4.27 -24.01
C PHE A 193 11.88 4.10 -24.81
N ALA A 194 12.64 5.19 -24.93
CA ALA A 194 14.03 5.18 -25.37
C ALA A 194 14.91 5.00 -24.13
N ARG A 195 15.30 3.76 -23.83
CA ARG A 195 15.91 3.39 -22.53
C ARG A 195 17.27 4.03 -22.27
N GLU A 196 17.92 4.51 -23.31
CA GLU A 196 19.16 5.27 -23.32
C GLU A 196 18.99 6.76 -22.94
N LEU A 197 17.75 7.25 -22.90
CA LEU A 197 17.43 8.64 -22.54
C LEU A 197 16.92 8.75 -21.09
N PRO A 198 17.10 9.91 -20.44
CA PRO A 198 16.49 10.18 -19.13
C PRO A 198 14.98 9.97 -19.13
N VAL A 199 14.43 9.43 -18.04
CA VAL A 199 12.97 9.24 -17.91
C VAL A 199 12.23 10.56 -17.74
N LEU A 200 12.71 11.44 -16.87
CA LEU A 200 12.20 12.81 -16.71
C LEU A 200 13.08 13.79 -17.48
N GLY A 201 12.52 14.91 -17.92
CA GLY A 201 13.30 15.95 -18.63
C GLY A 201 13.44 15.74 -20.14
N GLY A 202 12.83 14.69 -20.71
CA GLY A 202 12.95 14.35 -22.13
C GLY A 202 11.71 13.61 -22.66
N PRO A 203 11.79 12.99 -23.87
CA PRO A 203 10.63 12.35 -24.51
C PRO A 203 9.98 11.24 -23.69
N ASN A 204 10.78 10.52 -22.89
CA ASN A 204 10.29 9.45 -22.01
C ASN A 204 9.31 9.97 -20.94
N GLU A 205 9.34 11.25 -20.57
CA GLU A 205 8.44 11.79 -19.55
C GLU A 205 6.99 11.73 -20.02
N ALA A 206 6.77 12.05 -21.30
CA ALA A 206 5.44 11.95 -21.91
C ALA A 206 4.98 10.48 -22.04
N VAL A 207 5.91 9.57 -22.37
CA VAL A 207 5.63 8.12 -22.40
C VAL A 207 5.25 7.62 -21.02
N LEU A 208 6.00 8.00 -19.98
CA LEU A 208 5.73 7.65 -18.59
C LEU A 208 4.35 8.13 -18.14
N LYS A 209 4.02 9.40 -18.39
CA LYS A 209 2.73 9.97 -18.02
C LYS A 209 1.55 9.25 -18.68
N ARG A 210 1.69 8.84 -19.94
CA ARG A 210 0.67 8.04 -20.64
C ARG A 210 0.63 6.58 -20.19
N ALA A 211 1.76 5.99 -19.82
CA ALA A 211 1.83 4.61 -19.35
C ALA A 211 1.29 4.45 -17.92
N ALA A 212 1.74 5.29 -16.98
CA ALA A 212 1.43 5.15 -15.55
C ALA A 212 0.20 5.99 -15.14
N GLY A 213 0.06 7.20 -15.68
CA GLY A 213 -0.98 8.16 -15.26
C GLY A 213 -2.41 7.61 -15.29
N PRO A 214 -2.86 6.96 -16.38
CA PRO A 214 -4.20 6.37 -16.46
C PRO A 214 -4.47 5.22 -15.50
N GLN A 215 -3.43 4.63 -14.88
CA GLN A 215 -3.57 3.57 -13.87
C GLN A 215 -3.69 4.16 -12.46
N ILE A 216 -3.12 5.34 -12.24
CA ILE A 216 -2.95 5.94 -10.91
C ILE A 216 -3.96 7.07 -10.68
N ALA A 217 -3.97 8.09 -11.53
CA ALA A 217 -4.74 9.30 -11.31
C ALA A 217 -6.26 9.04 -11.19
N PRO A 218 -6.92 8.27 -12.07
CA PRO A 218 -8.36 8.01 -11.93
C PRO A 218 -8.70 7.07 -10.77
N LEU A 219 -7.78 6.20 -10.34
CA LEU A 219 -7.98 5.32 -9.19
C LEU A 219 -8.03 6.15 -7.90
N TYR A 220 -7.00 6.96 -7.65
CA TYR A 220 -6.90 7.72 -6.40
C TYR A 220 -7.68 9.02 -6.46
N GLY A 221 -7.63 9.76 -7.58
CA GLY A 221 -8.24 11.08 -7.71
C GLY A 221 -7.93 11.94 -6.49
N ALA A 222 -8.96 12.45 -5.84
CA ALA A 222 -8.88 13.07 -4.51
C ALA A 222 -9.57 12.25 -3.41
N ARG A 223 -9.78 10.95 -3.63
CA ARG A 223 -10.44 10.04 -2.69
C ARG A 223 -9.71 9.98 -1.35
N CYS A 224 -8.38 9.94 -1.39
CA CYS A 224 -7.52 9.87 -0.20
C CYS A 224 -7.10 11.25 0.34
N ARG A 225 -7.72 12.36 -0.07
CA ARG A 225 -7.24 13.71 0.32
C ARG A 225 -7.14 13.94 1.83
N SER A 226 -7.99 13.26 2.60
CA SER A 226 -8.04 13.32 4.06
C SER A 226 -7.52 12.05 4.75
N VAL A 227 -6.99 11.08 3.99
CA VAL A 227 -6.48 9.81 4.50
C VAL A 227 -5.01 9.68 4.09
N PRO A 228 -4.06 9.75 5.04
CA PRO A 228 -2.65 9.50 4.79
C PRO A 228 -2.42 8.17 4.08
N VAL A 229 -1.63 8.20 3.02
CA VAL A 229 -1.28 7.05 2.19
C VAL A 229 0.21 6.71 2.30
N PHE A 230 0.51 5.42 2.30
CA PHE A 230 1.85 4.84 2.32
C PHE A 230 1.95 3.84 1.16
N PHE A 231 2.89 4.09 0.25
CA PHE A 231 3.07 3.28 -0.95
C PHE A 231 4.34 2.45 -0.83
N LEU A 232 4.22 1.16 -1.12
CA LEU A 232 5.36 0.28 -1.30
C LEU A 232 5.48 -0.10 -2.76
N GLN A 233 6.67 -0.11 -3.33
CA GLN A 233 6.87 -0.58 -4.69
C GLN A 233 7.07 -2.10 -4.70
N ASP A 234 6.66 -2.74 -5.79
CA ASP A 234 7.01 -4.12 -6.12
C ASP A 234 7.50 -4.24 -7.57
N ASP A 235 7.64 -5.45 -8.10
CA ASP A 235 8.30 -5.73 -9.37
C ASP A 235 7.70 -4.91 -10.52
N HIS A 236 6.37 -4.94 -10.69
CA HIS A 236 5.72 -4.24 -11.80
C HIS A 236 5.87 -2.71 -11.74
N ASP A 237 6.13 -2.12 -10.57
CA ASP A 237 6.44 -0.69 -10.44
C ASP A 237 7.82 -0.31 -11.00
N TYR A 238 8.68 -1.31 -11.26
CA TYR A 238 9.92 -1.20 -12.03
C TYR A 238 9.74 -1.46 -13.52
N PHE A 239 8.48 -1.58 -13.99
CA PHE A 239 8.09 -1.82 -15.38
C PHE A 239 8.55 -3.20 -15.90
N GLU A 240 8.66 -4.19 -15.02
CA GLU A 240 8.90 -5.60 -15.36
C GLU A 240 8.32 -6.55 -14.30
N ASN A 241 7.86 -7.73 -14.71
CA ASN A 241 7.60 -8.83 -13.78
C ASN A 241 8.91 -9.42 -13.23
N ASP A 242 8.88 -10.10 -12.08
CA ASP A 242 10.01 -10.85 -11.55
C ASP A 242 10.29 -12.19 -12.29
N ASP A 243 10.65 -12.09 -13.57
CA ASP A 243 11.01 -13.25 -14.40
C ASP A 243 12.53 -13.51 -14.41
N ALA A 244 12.91 -14.79 -14.31
CA ALA A 244 14.24 -15.26 -14.72
C ALA A 244 14.18 -16.54 -15.57
N ASN A 245 14.82 -16.49 -16.72
CA ASN A 245 14.99 -17.59 -17.66
C ASN A 245 16.24 -17.33 -18.53
N GLU A 246 16.51 -18.22 -19.49
CA GLU A 246 17.67 -18.12 -20.38
C GLU A 246 17.74 -16.81 -21.20
N ARG A 247 16.61 -16.12 -21.39
CA ARG A 247 16.53 -14.88 -22.18
C ARG A 247 16.66 -13.62 -21.33
N ILE A 248 16.20 -13.65 -20.07
CA ILE A 248 16.16 -12.48 -19.20
C ILE A 248 16.24 -12.91 -17.75
N VAL A 249 17.00 -12.14 -16.97
CA VAL A 249 16.92 -12.09 -15.51
C VAL A 249 16.54 -10.66 -15.17
N ALA A 250 15.30 -10.43 -14.77
CA ALA A 250 14.71 -9.08 -14.71
C ALA A 250 15.27 -8.22 -13.57
N PHE A 251 15.68 -8.85 -12.47
CA PHE A 251 16.16 -8.18 -11.27
C PHE A 251 17.57 -8.65 -10.84
N PRO A 252 18.37 -7.83 -10.13
CA PRO A 252 18.10 -6.46 -9.67
C PRO A 252 17.78 -5.47 -10.79
N PRO A 253 17.06 -4.37 -10.52
CA PRO A 253 16.61 -3.47 -11.56
C PRO A 253 17.81 -2.81 -12.23
N ASP A 254 17.79 -2.78 -13.56
CA ASP A 254 18.79 -2.03 -14.32
C ASP A 254 18.58 -0.51 -14.17
N PRO A 255 19.53 0.34 -14.64
CA PRO A 255 19.45 1.78 -14.45
C PRO A 255 18.16 2.42 -14.98
N PHE A 256 17.60 1.91 -16.07
CA PHE A 256 16.37 2.45 -16.64
C PHE A 256 15.15 2.08 -15.77
N MET A 257 15.05 0.81 -15.37
CA MET A 257 13.98 0.35 -14.47
C MET A 257 13.95 1.19 -13.18
N LEU A 258 15.12 1.39 -12.57
CA LEU A 258 15.25 2.19 -11.36
C LEU A 258 14.86 3.66 -11.60
N ALA A 259 15.24 4.25 -12.74
CA ALA A 259 14.86 5.61 -13.09
C ALA A 259 13.35 5.74 -13.33
N ALA A 260 12.70 4.74 -13.95
CA ALA A 260 11.26 4.72 -14.19
C ALA A 260 10.45 4.59 -12.91
N ALA A 261 10.85 3.68 -12.02
CA ALA A 261 10.27 3.51 -10.68
C ALA A 261 10.35 4.82 -9.87
N ARG A 262 11.55 5.44 -9.81
CA ARG A 262 11.76 6.72 -9.11
C ARG A 262 10.97 7.86 -9.74
N ALA A 263 10.86 7.92 -11.06
CA ALA A 263 10.09 8.94 -11.75
C ALA A 263 8.59 8.80 -11.44
N THR A 264 8.06 7.57 -11.43
CA THR A 264 6.68 7.28 -11.05
C THR A 264 6.40 7.71 -9.61
N GLN A 265 7.22 7.27 -8.65
CA GLN A 265 7.09 7.70 -7.26
C GLN A 265 7.20 9.23 -7.15
N ARG A 266 8.17 9.86 -7.81
CA ARG A 266 8.35 11.31 -7.78
C ARG A 266 7.09 12.06 -8.19
N LEU A 267 6.38 11.61 -9.23
CA LEU A 267 5.19 12.27 -9.75
C LEU A 267 3.91 11.97 -8.93
N TRP A 268 3.67 10.71 -8.53
CA TRP A 268 2.39 10.32 -7.93
C TRP A 268 2.47 9.99 -6.44
N TYR A 269 3.38 9.10 -6.03
CA TYR A 269 3.34 8.53 -4.68
C TYR A 269 4.17 9.35 -3.68
N PRO A 270 3.64 9.72 -2.51
CA PRO A 270 4.45 10.33 -1.48
C PRO A 270 5.59 9.39 -1.05
N GLU A 271 6.82 9.93 -0.99
CA GLU A 271 7.94 9.21 -0.36
C GLU A 271 7.71 9.07 1.15
N PHE A 272 8.34 8.07 1.77
CA PHE A 272 8.26 7.91 3.22
C PHE A 272 8.95 9.07 3.93
N LEU A 273 8.22 9.70 4.85
CA LEU A 273 8.74 10.79 5.67
C LEU A 273 9.93 10.32 6.55
N PRO A 274 10.77 11.24 7.04
CA PRO A 274 11.81 10.88 7.99
C PRO A 274 11.21 10.35 9.28
N ASP A 275 11.88 9.37 9.87
CA ASP A 275 11.53 8.78 11.16
C ASP A 275 12.83 8.62 11.96
N PRO A 276 12.92 9.13 13.21
CA PRO A 276 14.09 8.94 14.07
C PRO A 276 14.48 7.46 14.29
N ALA A 277 13.50 6.55 14.27
CA ALA A 277 13.74 5.11 14.41
C ALA A 277 14.26 4.46 13.12
N ARG A 278 14.23 5.17 11.99
CA ARG A 278 14.81 4.73 10.72
C ARG A 278 16.19 5.38 10.52
N PRO A 279 17.28 4.59 10.50
CA PRO A 279 18.63 5.13 10.29
C PRO A 279 18.73 5.93 8.99
N ALA A 280 19.36 7.11 9.03
CA ALA A 280 19.55 7.95 7.85
C ALA A 280 20.44 7.30 6.76
N GLY A 281 21.28 6.32 7.14
CA GLY A 281 22.13 5.56 6.22
C GLY A 281 21.43 4.38 5.54
N LEU A 282 20.19 4.06 5.92
CA LEU A 282 19.43 2.97 5.33
C LEU A 282 19.21 3.25 3.85
N GLY A 283 19.53 2.28 2.98
CA GLY A 283 19.41 2.41 1.52
C GLY A 283 18.14 3.13 1.05
N SER A 284 18.24 3.97 0.01
CA SER A 284 17.14 4.80 -0.52
C SER A 284 16.69 5.98 0.32
N THR A 285 17.32 6.24 1.47
CA THR A 285 17.14 7.52 2.19
C THR A 285 17.88 8.63 1.44
N ARG A 286 17.14 9.67 1.06
CA ARG A 286 17.64 10.88 0.39
C ARG A 286 18.29 11.82 1.41
N PRO A 287 19.12 12.79 0.97
CA PRO A 287 19.70 13.79 1.86
C PRO A 287 18.69 14.64 2.65
N ASP A 288 17.45 14.77 2.15
CA ASP A 288 16.35 15.45 2.84
C ASP A 288 15.59 14.54 3.84
N GLY A 289 16.08 13.32 4.06
CA GLY A 289 15.57 12.30 4.97
C GLY A 289 14.38 11.50 4.43
N LEU A 290 13.86 11.83 3.25
CA LEU A 290 12.80 11.05 2.60
C LEU A 290 13.35 9.71 2.12
N SER A 291 12.58 8.63 2.25
CA SER A 291 12.98 7.33 1.73
C SER A 291 12.07 6.86 0.62
N GLU A 292 12.68 6.25 -0.40
CA GLU A 292 11.97 5.73 -1.57
C GLU A 292 11.46 4.29 -1.36
N SER A 293 12.15 3.48 -0.55
CA SER A 293 11.95 2.02 -0.54
C SER A 293 11.72 1.41 0.84
N PHE A 294 12.06 2.13 1.91
CA PHE A 294 11.93 1.64 3.28
C PHE A 294 11.28 2.69 4.16
N GLY A 295 10.15 2.37 4.76
CA GLY A 295 9.25 3.30 5.42
C GLY A 295 8.79 2.84 6.79
N THR A 296 8.23 3.78 7.54
CA THR A 296 7.52 3.51 8.78
C THR A 296 6.19 4.23 8.78
N LEU A 297 5.15 3.56 9.26
CA LEU A 297 3.92 4.18 9.72
C LEU A 297 3.94 4.09 11.25
N ARG A 298 4.17 5.22 11.92
CA ARG A 298 4.15 5.32 13.39
C ARG A 298 2.94 6.12 13.85
N TYR A 299 2.06 5.48 14.62
CA TYR A 299 0.86 6.10 15.18
C TYR A 299 0.91 6.09 16.71
N GLY A 300 1.54 7.12 17.28
CA GLY A 300 1.91 7.17 18.69
C GLY A 300 2.65 5.91 19.17
N GLY A 301 2.34 5.46 20.37
CA GLY A 301 2.79 4.18 20.93
C GLY A 301 1.87 3.00 20.60
N LEU A 302 0.86 3.18 19.74
CA LEU A 302 -0.10 2.11 19.40
C LEU A 302 0.45 1.19 18.31
N LEU A 303 0.82 1.74 17.15
CA LEU A 303 1.29 0.97 15.99
C LEU A 303 2.62 1.51 15.46
N GLU A 304 3.51 0.58 15.14
CA GLU A 304 4.60 0.76 14.19
C GLU A 304 4.48 -0.26 13.06
N ALA A 305 4.34 0.19 11.83
CA ALA A 305 4.39 -0.70 10.66
C ALA A 305 5.68 -0.44 9.87
N LEU A 306 6.46 -1.49 9.62
CA LEU A 306 7.72 -1.46 8.90
C LEU A 306 7.46 -1.82 7.43
N LEU A 307 7.61 -0.87 6.51
CA LEU A 307 7.33 -1.05 5.08
C LEU A 307 8.63 -1.20 4.29
N TYR A 308 8.76 -2.24 3.45
CA TYR A 308 10.02 -2.46 2.75
C TYR A 308 9.90 -3.19 1.39
N ASP A 309 10.48 -2.56 0.37
CA ASP A 309 10.60 -3.04 -1.01
C ASP A 309 11.61 -4.19 -1.06
N CYS A 310 11.19 -5.34 -1.59
CA CYS A 310 12.01 -6.54 -1.72
C CYS A 310 12.67 -6.70 -3.09
N ARG A 311 12.47 -5.79 -4.05
CA ARG A 311 12.98 -5.90 -5.42
C ARG A 311 14.22 -5.06 -5.67
N ARG A 312 14.22 -3.82 -5.19
CA ARG A 312 15.24 -2.82 -5.55
C ARG A 312 16.66 -3.25 -5.27
N TYR A 313 16.86 -3.89 -4.12
CA TYR A 313 18.17 -4.22 -3.57
C TYR A 313 18.48 -5.70 -3.63
N MET A 314 17.67 -6.48 -4.35
CA MET A 314 17.87 -7.91 -4.39
C MET A 314 19.18 -8.28 -5.08
N THR A 315 19.87 -9.28 -4.56
CA THR A 315 21.17 -9.73 -5.08
C THR A 315 21.11 -11.16 -5.57
N LEU A 316 22.03 -11.50 -6.50
CA LEU A 316 22.17 -12.83 -7.10
C LEU A 316 23.52 -13.47 -6.73
N SER A 317 23.79 -13.55 -5.44
CA SER A 317 25.06 -14.02 -4.86
C SER A 317 24.94 -15.38 -4.14
N GLY A 318 24.06 -16.25 -4.62
CA GLY A 318 23.87 -17.62 -4.14
C GLY A 318 23.50 -17.66 -2.65
N PRO A 319 24.30 -18.34 -1.80
CA PRO A 319 24.09 -18.38 -0.35
C PRO A 319 24.14 -17.01 0.36
N HIS A 320 24.79 -16.01 -0.26
CA HIS A 320 24.90 -14.65 0.27
C HIS A 320 23.91 -13.68 -0.37
N ALA A 321 23.00 -14.19 -1.20
CA ALA A 321 21.95 -13.38 -1.79
C ALA A 321 20.98 -12.88 -0.71
N ALA A 322 20.35 -11.75 -0.98
CA ALA A 322 19.34 -11.17 -0.11
C ALA A 322 18.34 -10.38 -0.95
N PHE A 323 17.11 -10.21 -0.46
CA PHE A 323 16.19 -9.21 -1.00
C PHE A 323 16.47 -7.83 -0.38
N LEU A 324 16.85 -7.82 0.90
CA LEU A 324 17.12 -6.61 1.67
C LEU A 324 18.62 -6.46 1.96
N PRO A 325 19.15 -5.21 1.93
CA PRO A 325 20.49 -4.94 2.43
C PRO A 325 20.65 -5.39 3.89
N GLY A 326 21.84 -5.85 4.27
CA GLY A 326 22.09 -6.34 5.63
C GLY A 326 21.80 -5.31 6.73
N GLU A 327 22.05 -4.03 6.47
CA GLU A 327 21.69 -2.93 7.39
C GLU A 327 20.17 -2.77 7.56
N THR A 328 19.39 -3.09 6.52
CA THR A 328 17.93 -3.03 6.56
C THR A 328 17.38 -4.21 7.33
N GLU A 329 17.90 -5.42 7.07
CA GLU A 329 17.56 -6.60 7.86
C GLU A 329 17.89 -6.39 9.36
N ALA A 330 19.06 -5.84 9.67
CA ALA A 330 19.47 -5.54 11.04
C ALA A 330 18.55 -4.48 11.70
N TRP A 331 18.13 -3.47 10.94
CA TRP A 331 17.15 -2.48 11.42
C TRP A 331 15.80 -3.13 11.74
N LEU A 332 15.25 -3.95 10.83
CA LEU A 332 13.98 -4.66 11.05
C LEU A 332 14.05 -5.55 12.29
N ALA A 333 15.10 -6.36 12.41
CA ALA A 333 15.32 -7.24 13.57
C ALA A 333 15.41 -6.45 14.88
N ARG A 334 16.11 -5.31 14.88
CA ARG A 334 16.22 -4.44 16.05
C ARG A 334 14.86 -3.86 16.45
N ARG A 335 14.07 -3.33 15.51
CA ARG A 335 12.74 -2.77 15.80
C ARG A 335 11.78 -3.81 16.37
N MET A 336 11.83 -5.03 15.85
CA MET A 336 11.07 -6.17 16.41
C MET A 336 11.45 -6.43 17.88
N ALA A 337 12.73 -6.31 18.24
CA ALA A 337 13.22 -6.54 19.60
C ALA A 337 12.95 -5.41 20.62
N GLU A 338 12.83 -4.14 20.18
CA GLU A 338 12.82 -2.96 21.07
C GLU A 338 11.50 -2.73 21.84
N GLY A 339 10.39 -3.39 21.48
CA GLY A 339 9.18 -3.42 22.32
C GLY A 339 8.43 -2.08 22.53
N GLU A 340 8.72 -1.04 21.74
CA GLU A 340 8.28 0.34 22.02
C GLU A 340 6.80 0.67 21.73
N THR A 341 6.09 -0.20 21.00
CA THR A 341 4.68 -0.02 20.62
C THR A 341 3.84 -1.17 21.13
N ALA A 342 2.52 -0.96 21.26
CA ALA A 342 1.57 -2.04 21.49
C ALA A 342 1.57 -3.06 20.34
N HIS A 343 1.71 -2.59 19.09
CA HIS A 343 1.74 -3.43 17.89
C HIS A 343 2.90 -3.10 16.97
N LEU A 344 3.47 -4.14 16.36
CA LEU A 344 4.46 -4.01 15.30
C LEU A 344 4.13 -4.95 14.13
N LEU A 345 4.00 -4.39 12.94
CA LEU A 345 3.73 -5.12 11.70
C LEU A 345 4.92 -5.05 10.75
N ASN A 346 5.17 -6.13 10.01
CA ASN A 346 6.07 -6.13 8.86
C ASN A 346 5.25 -6.10 7.56
N ILE A 347 5.65 -5.26 6.62
CA ILE A 347 4.96 -5.04 5.34
C ILE A 347 5.99 -5.17 4.20
N PRO A 348 6.38 -6.40 3.84
CA PRO A 348 7.19 -6.67 2.65
C PRO A 348 6.35 -6.53 1.38
N SER A 349 6.99 -6.17 0.26
CA SER A 349 6.37 -6.37 -1.06
C SER A 349 6.25 -7.86 -1.40
N THR A 350 7.27 -8.66 -1.07
CA THR A 350 7.26 -10.12 -1.30
C THR A 350 6.69 -10.91 -0.10
N PRO A 351 5.61 -11.68 -0.28
CA PRO A 351 4.90 -12.33 0.82
C PRO A 351 5.66 -13.51 1.44
N PRO A 352 5.89 -13.53 2.77
CA PRO A 352 6.29 -14.74 3.48
C PRO A 352 5.09 -15.67 3.67
N GLY A 353 5.29 -16.98 3.76
CA GLY A 353 4.25 -17.99 3.96
C GLY A 353 3.50 -18.42 2.70
N TRP A 354 3.74 -17.77 1.55
CA TRP A 354 2.97 -17.99 0.33
C TRP A 354 3.88 -18.09 -0.90
N SER A 355 3.52 -18.98 -1.82
CA SER A 355 4.21 -19.12 -3.11
C SER A 355 3.25 -19.56 -4.21
N ALA A 356 3.48 -19.05 -5.41
CA ALA A 356 2.92 -19.55 -6.66
C ALA A 356 4.02 -20.09 -7.60
N GLY A 357 5.17 -20.46 -7.05
CA GLY A 357 6.30 -21.03 -7.77
C GLY A 357 7.07 -20.04 -8.67
N LYS A 358 6.85 -18.73 -8.53
CA LYS A 358 7.50 -17.71 -9.37
C LYS A 358 8.92 -17.40 -8.92
N TRP A 359 9.78 -16.90 -9.80
CA TRP A 359 11.22 -16.79 -9.53
C TRP A 359 11.57 -15.94 -8.31
N GLY A 360 11.07 -14.69 -8.22
CA GLY A 360 11.39 -13.73 -7.17
C GLY A 360 10.69 -13.98 -5.83
N GLU A 361 10.62 -15.23 -5.38
CA GLU A 361 10.05 -15.61 -4.09
C GLU A 361 11.13 -16.07 -3.10
N TRP A 362 10.77 -16.05 -1.80
CA TRP A 362 11.61 -16.57 -0.72
C TRP A 362 11.94 -18.07 -0.84
N TYR A 363 11.19 -18.81 -1.67
CA TYR A 363 11.13 -20.27 -1.64
C TYR A 363 11.67 -20.93 -2.91
N PRO A 364 12.35 -22.09 -2.78
CA PRO A 364 12.91 -22.83 -3.90
C PRO A 364 11.87 -23.62 -4.70
N ASP A 365 10.59 -23.53 -4.32
CA ASP A 365 9.50 -24.28 -4.95
C ASP A 365 9.23 -23.78 -6.38
N VAL A 366 8.94 -24.72 -7.28
CA VAL A 366 8.36 -24.46 -8.60
C VAL A 366 6.97 -25.07 -8.67
N GLU A 367 6.15 -24.56 -9.59
CA GLU A 367 4.89 -25.20 -9.95
C GLU A 367 5.14 -26.44 -10.82
N ARG A 368 4.53 -27.57 -10.44
CA ARG A 368 4.35 -28.77 -11.27
C ARG A 368 3.00 -29.40 -10.96
N ASP A 369 2.24 -29.74 -11.99
CA ASP A 369 0.94 -30.42 -11.87
C ASP A 369 -0.01 -29.71 -10.89
N ALA A 370 -0.06 -28.38 -10.98
CA ALA A 370 -0.85 -27.49 -10.12
C ALA A 370 -0.45 -27.49 -8.63
N ARG A 371 0.80 -27.89 -8.31
CA ARG A 371 1.32 -27.97 -6.94
C ARG A 371 2.74 -27.43 -6.85
N LEU A 372 3.09 -26.95 -5.66
CA LEU A 372 4.48 -26.61 -5.34
C LEU A 372 5.32 -27.88 -5.14
N THR A 373 6.53 -27.87 -5.70
CA THR A 373 7.52 -28.93 -5.49
C THR A 373 8.94 -28.39 -5.49
N THR A 374 9.79 -29.00 -4.64
CA THR A 374 11.24 -28.80 -4.62
C THR A 374 12.00 -29.92 -5.33
N ALA A 375 11.30 -30.90 -5.91
CA ALA A 375 11.92 -32.02 -6.64
C ALA A 375 12.70 -31.55 -7.89
N VAL A 376 12.37 -30.36 -8.39
CA VAL A 376 13.08 -29.68 -9.48
C VAL A 376 13.73 -28.43 -8.92
N GLN A 377 15.01 -28.24 -9.22
CA GLN A 377 15.70 -27.02 -8.86
C GLN A 377 15.08 -25.82 -9.59
N LYS A 378 14.60 -24.84 -8.83
CA LYS A 378 14.14 -23.55 -9.36
C LYS A 378 15.30 -22.81 -10.04
N PRO A 379 15.24 -22.57 -11.36
CA PRO A 379 16.31 -21.89 -12.06
C PRO A 379 16.56 -20.49 -11.48
N TYR A 380 17.83 -20.10 -11.38
CA TYR A 380 18.28 -18.78 -10.91
C TYR A 380 17.83 -18.37 -9.51
N TRP A 381 17.18 -19.25 -8.75
CA TRP A 381 16.79 -18.98 -7.37
C TRP A 381 18.01 -18.98 -6.44
N GLN A 382 17.97 -18.13 -5.41
CA GLN A 382 19.12 -17.93 -4.54
C GLN A 382 18.83 -18.42 -3.11
N PRO A 383 19.62 -19.35 -2.55
CA PRO A 383 19.40 -19.86 -1.18
C PRO A 383 19.55 -18.80 -0.09
N GLY A 384 20.31 -17.73 -0.34
CA GLY A 384 20.40 -16.60 0.58
C GLY A 384 19.07 -15.89 0.82
N TRP A 385 18.15 -15.88 -0.16
CA TRP A 385 16.81 -15.33 0.01
C TRP A 385 16.04 -16.07 1.10
N ARG A 386 16.03 -17.41 1.06
CA ARG A 386 15.43 -18.23 2.12
C ARG A 386 16.12 -18.01 3.46
N ALA A 387 17.44 -17.92 3.49
CA ALA A 387 18.16 -17.69 4.74
C ALA A 387 17.81 -16.33 5.39
N GLN A 388 17.61 -15.27 4.60
CA GLN A 388 17.15 -13.97 5.09
C GLN A 388 15.69 -14.03 5.57
N HIS A 389 14.80 -14.67 4.80
CA HIS A 389 13.43 -14.95 5.24
C HIS A 389 13.41 -15.62 6.61
N ASP A 390 14.25 -16.65 6.80
CA ASP A 390 14.24 -17.45 8.02
C ASP A 390 14.67 -16.65 9.25
N ARG A 391 15.67 -15.78 9.10
CA ARG A 391 16.09 -14.87 10.17
C ARG A 391 15.02 -13.84 10.50
N LEU A 392 14.30 -13.32 9.51
CA LEU A 392 13.22 -12.36 9.73
C LEU A 392 12.03 -13.00 10.44
N LEU A 393 11.62 -14.23 10.05
CA LEU A 393 10.55 -14.94 10.75
C LEU A 393 10.93 -15.30 12.19
N ALA A 394 12.18 -15.71 12.41
CA ALA A 394 12.70 -15.98 13.75
C ALA A 394 12.66 -14.72 14.62
N ALA A 395 13.12 -13.58 14.08
CA ALA A 395 13.11 -12.31 14.80
C ALA A 395 11.68 -11.83 15.12
N ALA A 396 10.73 -12.06 14.20
CA ALA A 396 9.33 -11.74 14.45
C ALA A 396 8.72 -12.64 15.54
N SER A 397 8.89 -13.95 15.44
CA SER A 397 8.40 -14.91 16.45
C SER A 397 9.02 -14.67 17.84
N ALA A 398 10.27 -14.18 17.89
CA ALA A 398 10.95 -13.81 19.13
C ALA A 398 10.41 -12.53 19.80
N MET A 399 9.54 -11.76 19.14
CA MET A 399 8.90 -10.61 19.77
C MET A 399 8.14 -11.06 21.01
N ARG A 400 8.30 -10.31 22.10
CA ARG A 400 7.54 -10.50 23.33
C ARG A 400 6.34 -9.57 23.32
N ASP A 401 5.24 -10.05 23.88
CA ASP A 401 4.04 -9.27 24.15
C ASP A 401 3.36 -8.67 22.92
N ARG A 402 3.50 -9.19 21.70
CA ARG A 402 2.88 -8.64 20.47
C ARG A 402 2.75 -9.71 19.40
N ALA A 403 1.61 -9.78 18.70
CA ALA A 403 1.44 -10.72 17.61
C ALA A 403 2.45 -10.46 16.46
N PRO A 404 3.17 -11.48 15.96
CA PRO A 404 4.10 -11.35 14.84
C PRO A 404 3.34 -11.36 13.50
N VAL A 405 2.94 -10.18 13.05
CA VAL A 405 2.08 -10.04 11.86
C VAL A 405 2.87 -9.52 10.66
N PHE A 406 2.72 -10.22 9.53
CA PHE A 406 3.15 -9.79 8.20
C PHE A 406 1.93 -9.55 7.32
N VAL A 407 1.89 -8.41 6.64
CA VAL A 407 0.84 -8.08 5.66
C VAL A 407 1.51 -7.78 4.34
N SER A 408 1.11 -8.47 3.28
CA SER A 408 1.84 -8.47 2.00
C SER A 408 0.91 -8.62 0.79
N GLY A 409 1.48 -8.42 -0.40
CA GLY A 409 0.76 -8.37 -1.68
C GLY A 409 1.23 -9.40 -2.70
N ASP A 410 1.46 -8.97 -3.95
CA ASP A 410 2.15 -9.69 -5.05
C ASP A 410 1.37 -10.86 -5.69
N LEU A 411 0.79 -11.75 -4.89
CA LEU A 411 0.27 -13.03 -5.36
C LEU A 411 -1.18 -13.02 -5.88
N HIS A 412 -1.79 -11.84 -6.01
CA HIS A 412 -3.17 -11.66 -6.50
C HIS A 412 -4.17 -12.54 -5.73
N ALA A 413 -4.04 -12.58 -4.40
CA ALA A 413 -4.91 -13.38 -3.55
C ALA A 413 -5.17 -12.73 -2.20
N ILE A 414 -6.18 -13.26 -1.50
CA ILE A 414 -6.49 -12.99 -0.09
C ILE A 414 -6.19 -14.27 0.69
N GLY A 415 -5.53 -14.18 1.84
CA GLY A 415 -5.14 -15.36 2.61
C GLY A 415 -4.64 -15.01 4.01
N GLU A 416 -4.72 -15.98 4.91
CA GLU A 416 -4.24 -15.89 6.29
C GLU A 416 -3.67 -17.25 6.71
N THR A 417 -2.41 -17.27 7.13
CA THR A 417 -1.75 -18.49 7.64
C THR A 417 -0.95 -18.20 8.90
N ARG A 418 -0.79 -19.20 9.77
CA ARG A 418 0.06 -19.14 10.96
C ARG A 418 1.24 -20.08 10.80
N ILE A 419 2.45 -19.52 10.73
CA ILE A 419 3.69 -20.27 10.54
C ILE A 419 4.23 -20.68 11.92
N GLY A 420 4.00 -21.93 12.30
CA GLY A 420 4.48 -22.53 13.55
C GLY A 420 5.84 -23.22 13.42
N GLY A 421 6.36 -23.40 12.21
CA GLY A 421 7.71 -23.93 12.00
C GLY A 421 8.31 -23.48 10.69
N ASN A 422 9.63 -23.30 10.68
CA ASN A 422 10.36 -22.77 9.52
C ASN A 422 11.77 -23.37 9.42
N GLY A 423 12.03 -24.21 8.41
CA GLY A 423 13.38 -24.72 8.14
C GLY A 423 14.02 -25.46 9.34
N GLY A 424 13.21 -26.15 10.15
CA GLY A 424 13.64 -26.83 11.38
C GLY A 424 13.59 -25.96 12.64
N GLN A 425 13.29 -24.67 12.54
CA GLN A 425 13.04 -23.80 13.68
C GLN A 425 11.60 -23.98 14.18
N ASP A 426 11.43 -24.10 15.49
CA ASP A 426 10.13 -24.15 16.16
C ASP A 426 9.65 -22.73 16.49
N LEU A 427 8.58 -22.30 15.82
CA LEU A 427 7.92 -21.02 16.04
C LEU A 427 6.56 -21.22 16.75
N SER A 428 6.22 -22.44 17.17
CA SER A 428 4.87 -22.80 17.64
C SER A 428 4.44 -22.05 18.92
N ARG A 429 5.41 -21.61 19.73
CA ARG A 429 5.15 -20.76 20.91
C ARG A 429 4.60 -19.40 20.52
N HIS A 430 4.99 -18.88 19.36
CA HIS A 430 4.56 -17.58 18.89
C HIS A 430 4.53 -17.56 17.36
N PRO A 431 3.53 -18.22 16.75
CA PRO A 431 3.49 -18.44 15.31
C PRO A 431 3.39 -17.12 14.53
N VAL A 432 4.15 -17.00 13.44
CA VAL A 432 4.06 -15.82 12.57
C VAL A 432 2.75 -15.83 11.79
N VAL A 433 1.95 -14.77 11.94
CA VAL A 433 0.73 -14.58 11.16
C VAL A 433 1.11 -13.91 9.84
N SER A 434 0.89 -14.60 8.72
CA SER A 434 1.11 -14.04 7.39
C SER A 434 -0.21 -13.83 6.66
N VAL A 435 -0.41 -12.60 6.17
CA VAL A 435 -1.62 -12.13 5.51
C VAL A 435 -1.32 -11.69 4.08
N LEU A 436 -2.11 -12.20 3.14
CA LEU A 436 -2.26 -11.60 1.81
C LEU A 436 -3.47 -10.66 1.86
N CYS A 437 -3.22 -9.36 1.68
CA CYS A 437 -4.21 -8.32 1.98
C CYS A 437 -5.33 -8.16 0.95
N GLY A 438 -5.17 -8.76 -0.23
CA GLY A 438 -6.15 -8.75 -1.33
C GLY A 438 -5.77 -7.80 -2.47
N PRO A 439 -5.90 -8.25 -3.73
CA PRO A 439 -5.70 -7.42 -4.90
C PRO A 439 -6.93 -6.57 -5.21
N VAL A 440 -6.75 -5.37 -5.77
CA VAL A 440 -7.88 -4.53 -6.21
C VAL A 440 -8.11 -4.58 -7.72
N GLY A 441 -7.08 -4.89 -8.51
CA GLY A 441 -7.08 -4.71 -9.97
C GLY A 441 -7.04 -5.98 -10.81
N THR A 442 -7.07 -7.17 -10.21
CA THR A 442 -6.89 -8.42 -10.94
C THR A 442 -8.13 -8.82 -11.73
N ALA A 443 -7.94 -9.23 -12.98
CA ALA A 443 -8.98 -9.82 -13.82
C ALA A 443 -8.61 -11.26 -14.22
N ASP A 444 -9.50 -11.92 -14.99
CA ASP A 444 -9.45 -13.37 -15.23
C ASP A 444 -8.09 -13.94 -15.67
N ARG A 445 -7.30 -13.20 -16.44
CA ARG A 445 -5.97 -13.67 -16.90
C ARG A 445 -4.81 -13.33 -15.95
N GLY A 446 -5.06 -12.49 -14.95
CA GLY A 446 -4.08 -12.10 -13.94
C GLY A 446 -4.06 -13.02 -12.72
N TRP A 447 -5.02 -13.92 -12.57
CA TRP A 447 -5.02 -14.88 -11.46
C TRP A 447 -3.93 -15.95 -11.63
N PRO A 448 -3.14 -16.27 -10.59
CA PRO A 448 -2.16 -17.36 -10.63
C PRO A 448 -2.70 -18.66 -11.23
N SER A 449 -3.94 -19.04 -10.92
CA SER A 449 -4.57 -20.24 -11.46
C SER A 449 -4.73 -20.20 -12.98
N ALA A 450 -4.94 -19.02 -13.56
CA ALA A 450 -5.14 -18.84 -14.99
C ALA A 450 -3.84 -18.91 -15.80
N PHE A 451 -2.73 -18.40 -15.26
CA PHE A 451 -1.46 -18.32 -16.01
C PHE A 451 -0.34 -19.24 -15.48
N ARG A 452 -0.47 -19.77 -14.27
CA ARG A 452 0.42 -20.79 -13.68
C ARG A 452 -0.28 -22.12 -13.41
N GLY A 453 -1.61 -22.20 -13.53
CA GLY A 453 -2.35 -23.44 -13.29
C GLY A 453 -2.56 -23.79 -11.82
N MET A 454 -2.17 -22.91 -10.88
CA MET A 454 -2.33 -23.11 -9.45
C MET A 454 -2.70 -21.82 -8.73
N VAL A 455 -3.45 -21.93 -7.63
CA VAL A 455 -3.59 -20.84 -6.65
C VAL A 455 -2.32 -20.76 -5.80
N PRO A 456 -2.01 -19.61 -5.16
CA PRO A 456 -0.93 -19.55 -4.18
C PRO A 456 -1.11 -20.61 -3.09
N GLN A 457 -0.02 -21.25 -2.68
CA GLN A 457 0.00 -22.34 -1.72
C GLN A 457 1.06 -22.09 -0.63
N THR A 458 0.96 -22.86 0.45
CA THR A 458 2.02 -22.95 1.45
C THR A 458 3.29 -23.54 0.81
N PRO A 459 4.43 -22.84 0.86
CA PRO A 459 5.69 -23.30 0.30
C PRO A 459 6.37 -24.38 1.16
N ALA A 460 7.33 -25.08 0.57
CA ALA A 460 8.02 -26.17 1.25
C ALA A 460 8.89 -25.69 2.43
N GLY A 461 8.98 -26.56 3.44
CA GLY A 461 9.80 -26.33 4.63
C GLY A 461 9.17 -25.35 5.63
N LEU A 462 7.88 -25.05 5.50
CA LEU A 462 7.08 -24.40 6.53
C LEU A 462 6.11 -25.41 7.16
N ALA A 463 5.90 -25.31 8.46
CA ALA A 463 4.78 -25.95 9.15
C ALA A 463 3.75 -24.85 9.46
N VAL A 464 2.59 -24.93 8.83
CA VAL A 464 1.58 -23.87 8.92
C VAL A 464 0.20 -24.39 9.32
N ASP A 465 -0.54 -23.54 10.01
CA ASP A 465 -1.99 -23.64 10.17
C ASP A 465 -2.64 -22.65 9.19
N GLU A 466 -3.15 -23.19 8.09
CA GLU A 466 -3.78 -22.42 7.00
C GLU A 466 -5.21 -22.02 7.38
N SER A 467 -5.30 -20.92 8.12
CA SER A 467 -6.55 -20.39 8.69
C SER A 467 -7.54 -19.86 7.66
N LEU A 468 -7.02 -19.29 6.58
CA LEU A 468 -7.74 -18.90 5.37
C LEU A 468 -6.84 -19.24 4.18
N PRO A 469 -7.14 -20.30 3.42
CA PRO A 469 -6.42 -20.60 2.20
C PRO A 469 -6.44 -19.45 1.21
N ALA A 470 -5.46 -19.41 0.31
CA ALA A 470 -5.41 -18.36 -0.71
C ALA A 470 -6.66 -18.38 -1.59
N ILE A 471 -7.36 -17.25 -1.64
CA ILE A 471 -8.55 -17.02 -2.47
C ILE A 471 -8.22 -16.02 -3.55
N GLU A 472 -8.49 -16.39 -4.79
CA GLU A 472 -8.38 -15.54 -5.97
C GLU A 472 -9.67 -14.74 -6.20
N GLU A 473 -9.85 -13.71 -5.39
CA GLU A 473 -10.89 -12.71 -5.54
C GLU A 473 -10.28 -11.33 -5.26
N ASN A 474 -10.84 -10.28 -5.87
CA ASN A 474 -10.40 -8.92 -5.55
C ASN A 474 -10.94 -8.54 -4.18
N GLY A 475 -10.27 -7.64 -3.49
CA GLY A 475 -10.65 -7.25 -2.15
C GLY A 475 -9.62 -6.37 -1.48
N PHE A 476 -9.76 -6.26 -0.17
CA PHE A 476 -8.88 -5.49 0.69
C PHE A 476 -9.02 -6.00 2.12
N THR A 477 -8.08 -5.58 2.98
CA THR A 477 -8.09 -5.92 4.40
C THR A 477 -8.10 -4.65 5.24
N LEU A 478 -8.99 -4.59 6.23
CA LEU A 478 -8.95 -3.58 7.29
C LEU A 478 -8.32 -4.20 8.55
N ALA A 479 -7.37 -3.50 9.16
CA ALA A 479 -6.86 -3.85 10.48
C ALA A 479 -7.25 -2.77 11.49
N ASP A 480 -7.97 -3.15 12.53
CA ASP A 480 -8.28 -2.31 13.68
C ASP A 480 -7.34 -2.65 14.82
N PHE A 481 -6.67 -1.64 15.36
CA PHE A 481 -5.72 -1.77 16.46
C PHE A 481 -6.32 -1.14 17.71
N THR A 482 -6.30 -1.86 18.82
CA THR A 482 -6.49 -1.37 20.19
C THR A 482 -5.20 -1.61 20.98
N PRO A 483 -4.99 -1.09 22.19
CA PRO A 483 -3.83 -1.47 22.98
C PRO A 483 -3.72 -2.99 23.26
N GLU A 484 -4.83 -3.72 23.16
CA GLU A 484 -4.97 -5.12 23.54
C GLU A 484 -4.93 -6.11 22.35
N ASP A 485 -5.37 -5.71 21.16
CA ASP A 485 -5.48 -6.61 20.03
C ASP A 485 -5.38 -5.91 18.66
N VAL A 486 -5.22 -6.75 17.63
CA VAL A 486 -5.42 -6.38 16.23
C VAL A 486 -6.57 -7.21 15.67
N THR A 487 -7.60 -6.56 15.12
CA THR A 487 -8.69 -7.22 14.43
C THR A 487 -8.58 -7.02 12.92
N LEU A 488 -8.33 -8.11 12.20
CA LEU A 488 -8.25 -8.17 10.74
C LEU A 488 -9.62 -8.50 10.15
N ARG A 489 -10.09 -7.71 9.19
CA ARG A 489 -11.36 -7.89 8.47
C ARG A 489 -11.11 -7.96 6.98
N PHE A 490 -11.47 -9.10 6.40
CA PHE A 490 -11.21 -9.42 5.00
C PHE A 490 -12.47 -9.19 4.16
N PHE A 491 -12.29 -8.51 3.03
CA PHE A 491 -13.35 -8.24 2.06
C PHE A 491 -12.99 -8.89 0.74
N LYS A 492 -14.00 -9.35 0.00
CA LYS A 492 -13.80 -10.01 -1.29
C LYS A 492 -14.93 -9.70 -2.26
N TRP A 493 -14.62 -9.71 -3.55
CA TRP A 493 -15.51 -9.48 -4.67
C TRP A 493 -14.84 -10.00 -5.95
N ARG A 494 -15.57 -10.62 -6.88
CA ARG A 494 -14.94 -11.04 -8.15
C ARG A 494 -15.80 -10.88 -9.38
N ARG A 495 -17.00 -11.47 -9.38
CA ARG A 495 -17.83 -11.61 -10.60
C ARG A 495 -19.26 -11.14 -10.42
N GLU A 496 -19.61 -10.75 -9.20
CA GLU A 496 -20.87 -10.07 -8.93
C GLU A 496 -20.93 -8.77 -9.73
N PRO A 497 -22.13 -8.24 -10.01
CA PRO A 497 -22.27 -6.90 -10.57
C PRO A 497 -21.46 -5.89 -9.74
N ALA A 498 -20.89 -4.87 -10.40
CA ALA A 498 -20.07 -3.87 -9.71
C ALA A 498 -20.86 -3.21 -8.56
N GLU A 499 -22.18 -3.13 -8.65
CA GLU A 499 -23.09 -2.60 -7.63
C GLU A 499 -23.10 -3.38 -6.32
N ALA A 500 -22.64 -4.64 -6.33
CA ALA A 500 -22.46 -5.40 -5.12
C ALA A 500 -21.30 -4.86 -4.26
N ILE A 501 -20.33 -4.16 -4.87
CA ILE A 501 -19.16 -3.61 -4.16
C ILE A 501 -19.60 -2.65 -3.04
N ASP A 502 -20.64 -1.84 -3.29
CA ASP A 502 -21.12 -0.84 -2.33
C ASP A 502 -21.66 -1.44 -1.04
N ARG A 503 -21.95 -2.75 -1.04
CA ARG A 503 -22.54 -3.49 0.08
C ARG A 503 -21.60 -4.57 0.64
N LEU A 504 -20.31 -4.57 0.26
CA LEU A 504 -19.36 -5.57 0.78
C LEU A 504 -19.22 -5.46 2.28
N GLU A 505 -19.49 -6.54 2.99
CA GLU A 505 -19.18 -6.69 4.41
C GLU A 505 -18.00 -7.65 4.58
N PRO A 506 -17.30 -7.64 5.73
CA PRO A 506 -16.24 -8.60 5.97
C PRO A 506 -16.78 -10.02 5.85
N PHE A 507 -16.17 -10.84 4.98
CA PHE A 507 -16.53 -12.26 4.90
C PHE A 507 -15.81 -13.09 5.98
N ARG A 508 -14.73 -12.55 6.53
CA ARG A 508 -13.95 -13.13 7.62
C ARG A 508 -13.42 -12.04 8.53
N THR A 509 -13.41 -12.33 9.83
CA THR A 509 -12.77 -11.51 10.86
C THR A 509 -11.87 -12.39 11.73
N THR A 510 -10.64 -11.93 11.98
CA THR A 510 -9.68 -12.58 12.86
C THR A 510 -9.19 -11.57 13.89
N THR A 511 -9.31 -11.89 15.17
CA THR A 511 -8.73 -11.09 16.26
C THR A 511 -7.45 -11.74 16.75
N LEU A 512 -6.36 -10.97 16.76
CA LEU A 512 -5.05 -11.36 17.22
C LEU A 512 -4.79 -10.64 18.54
N PRO A 513 -4.90 -11.33 19.69
CA PRO A 513 -4.58 -10.71 20.96
C PRO A 513 -3.10 -10.38 21.00
N ARG A 514 -2.76 -9.35 21.78
CA ARG A 514 -1.40 -9.12 22.21
C ARG A 514 -0.90 -10.33 23.01
N ALA A 515 0.29 -10.83 22.68
CA ALA A 515 0.83 -12.09 23.20
C ALA A 515 1.18 -12.06 24.69
#